data_AF-A0A2H9MUD8-F1
#
_entry.id   AF-A0A2H9MUD8-F1
#
_cell.length_a   1.000
_cell.length_b   1.000
_cell.length_c   1.000
_cell.angle_alpha   90.00
_cell.angle_beta   90.00
_cell.angle_gamma   90.00
#
_symmetry.space_group_name_H-M   'P 1'
#
loop_
_entity.id
_entity.type
_entity.pdbx_description
1 polymer ?
#
loop_
_entity_poly.entity_id
_entity_poly.type
_entity_poly.pdbx_seq_one_letter_code
_entity_poly.pdbx_strand_id
1 'polypeptide(L)'
;LSNYSTRRIAKATAVFDKNEIGGENVVNDIVLAYQFADNDVYRAVTHNKGIMNGIIAVANATGQDSRAIEAAANAYAARSGKYRSLSNWTKDSKGNLVGSLELPLSVGIVGGIANVHPIAKICMKILKVTSAQELACIMIATGLAQNYSAIRALSTEGIQKGHMRLHARNLAAAAGAKPDQIDKIVQKMIEEKKISLDKAKEILLSLD
;
A
#
# COMPACT_ATOMS: atom_id res chain seq x y z
N LEU A 1 19.85 -17.26 15.76
CA LEU A 1 19.44 -16.14 14.88
C LEU A 1 18.44 -15.26 15.64
N SER A 2 18.27 -13.99 15.27
CA SER A 2 17.18 -13.14 15.78
C SER A 2 16.43 -12.52 14.60
N ASN A 3 15.10 -12.60 14.58
CA ASN A 3 14.28 -11.94 13.57
C ASN A 3 14.24 -10.42 13.76
N TYR A 4 14.58 -9.91 14.95
CA TYR A 4 14.71 -8.47 15.17
C TYR A 4 16.05 -7.95 14.60
N SER A 5 16.15 -7.94 13.27
CA SER A 5 17.39 -7.75 12.52
C SER A 5 17.82 -6.29 12.40
N THR A 6 17.94 -5.56 13.52
CA THR A 6 18.20 -4.11 13.56
C THR A 6 19.55 -3.68 12.97
N ARG A 7 20.45 -4.63 12.67
CA ARG A 7 21.70 -4.39 11.92
C ARG A 7 21.51 -4.40 10.39
N ARG A 8 20.30 -4.71 9.90
CA ARG A 8 19.92 -4.76 8.48
C ARG A 8 18.66 -3.94 8.28
N ILE A 9 18.86 -2.63 8.16
CA ILE A 9 17.78 -1.66 7.99
C ILE A 9 17.65 -1.28 6.52
N ALA A 10 16.42 -1.28 6.01
CA ALA A 10 16.08 -0.68 4.72
C ALA A 10 15.40 0.67 4.96
N LYS A 11 15.70 1.66 4.12
CA LYS A 11 15.13 3.01 4.18
C LYS A 11 14.65 3.44 2.80
N ALA A 12 13.49 4.10 2.74
CA ALA A 12 13.04 4.84 1.57
C ALA A 12 12.55 6.23 1.98
N THR A 13 12.80 7.20 1.11
CA THR A 13 12.28 8.57 1.21
C THR A 13 11.77 8.99 -0.16
N ALA A 14 10.64 9.70 -0.20
CA ALA A 14 10.06 10.27 -1.40
C ALA A 14 9.56 11.68 -1.13
N VAL A 15 9.68 12.56 -2.12
CA VAL A 15 9.13 13.91 -2.12
C VAL A 15 8.04 13.96 -3.19
N PHE A 16 6.87 14.47 -2.83
CA PHE A 16 5.72 14.58 -3.71
C PHE A 16 5.39 16.06 -3.89
N ASP A 17 5.35 16.52 -5.15
CA ASP A 17 4.95 17.88 -5.46
C ASP A 17 3.50 18.12 -5.00
N LYS A 18 3.29 19.20 -4.24
CA LYS A 18 1.97 19.47 -3.67
C LYS A 18 0.90 19.64 -4.74
N ASN A 19 1.22 20.20 -5.89
CA ASN A 19 0.25 20.45 -6.95
C ASN A 19 -0.16 19.16 -7.65
N GLU A 20 0.77 18.20 -7.79
CA GLU A 20 0.47 16.88 -8.37
C GLU A 20 -0.43 16.02 -7.48
N ILE A 21 -0.40 16.22 -6.16
CA ILE A 21 -1.11 15.33 -5.22
C ILE A 21 -2.44 15.87 -4.73
N GLY A 22 -2.79 17.13 -5.01
CA GLY A 22 -4.08 17.74 -4.69
C GLY A 22 -4.02 19.08 -3.93
N GLY A 23 -2.85 19.69 -3.83
CA GLY A 23 -2.62 20.99 -3.21
C GLY A 23 -2.26 20.93 -1.73
N GLU A 24 -2.01 22.11 -1.14
CA GLU A 24 -1.54 22.28 0.24
C GLU A 24 -2.48 21.65 1.27
N ASN A 25 -3.81 21.69 1.05
CA ASN A 25 -4.77 21.08 1.96
C ASN A 25 -4.59 19.57 2.06
N VAL A 26 -4.40 18.88 0.93
CA VAL A 26 -4.15 17.43 0.92
C VAL A 26 -2.83 17.09 1.62
N VAL A 27 -1.80 17.93 1.45
CA VAL A 27 -0.54 17.78 2.20
C VAL A 27 -0.79 17.87 3.71
N ASN A 28 -1.51 18.91 4.15
CA ASN A 28 -1.83 19.13 5.56
C ASN A 28 -2.63 17.97 6.15
N ASP A 29 -3.66 17.50 5.43
CA ASP A 29 -4.51 16.40 5.87
C ASP A 29 -3.72 15.08 5.98
N ILE A 30 -2.79 14.82 5.06
CA ILE A 30 -1.89 13.66 5.16
C ILE A 30 -0.98 13.77 6.38
N VAL A 31 -0.41 14.94 6.66
CA VAL A 31 0.43 15.15 7.84
C VAL A 31 -0.39 14.95 9.12
N LEU A 32 -1.61 15.46 9.19
CA LEU A 32 -2.53 15.24 10.31
C LEU A 32 -2.89 13.75 10.48
N ALA A 33 -3.19 13.04 9.39
CA ALA A 33 -3.48 11.61 9.42
C ALA A 33 -2.28 10.77 9.89
N TYR A 34 -1.06 11.20 9.55
CA TYR A 34 0.17 10.59 10.07
C TYR A 34 0.33 10.87 11.56
N GLN A 35 0.14 12.12 12.00
CA GLN A 35 0.23 12.48 13.41
C GLN A 35 -0.79 11.69 14.25
N PHE A 36 -1.98 11.43 13.72
CA PHE A 36 -2.94 10.54 14.35
C PHE A 36 -2.37 9.11 14.50
N ALA A 37 -1.78 8.55 13.44
CA ALA A 37 -1.16 7.23 13.49
C ALA A 37 0.07 7.16 14.42
N ASP A 38 0.82 8.24 14.60
CA ASP A 38 2.01 8.24 15.47
C ASP A 38 1.67 8.37 16.96
N ASN A 39 0.49 8.91 17.28
CA ASN A 39 0.07 9.19 18.65
C ASN A 39 -1.00 8.22 19.20
N ASP A 40 -1.78 7.56 18.34
CA ASP A 40 -2.76 6.55 18.72
C ASP A 40 -2.35 5.15 18.23
N VAL A 41 -2.23 4.19 19.16
CA VAL A 41 -1.89 2.80 18.86
C VAL A 41 -2.92 2.11 17.97
N TYR A 42 -4.21 2.40 18.13
CA TYR A 42 -5.27 1.81 17.30
C TYR A 42 -5.11 2.23 15.84
N ARG A 43 -4.74 3.50 15.62
CA ARG A 43 -4.45 3.99 14.28
C ARG A 43 -3.10 3.49 13.77
N ALA A 44 -2.06 3.46 14.61
CA ALA A 44 -0.73 2.95 14.27
C ALA A 44 -0.79 1.52 13.70
N VAL A 45 -1.57 0.63 14.33
CA VAL A 45 -1.75 -0.75 13.86
C VAL A 45 -2.33 -0.77 12.44
N THR A 46 -3.37 0.03 12.18
CA THR A 46 -4.01 0.10 10.86
C THR A 46 -3.07 0.71 9.81
N HIS A 47 -2.31 1.74 10.21
CA HIS A 47 -1.35 2.42 9.37
C HIS A 47 -0.20 1.51 8.94
N ASN A 48 0.39 0.79 9.90
CA ASN A 48 1.46 -0.16 9.66
C ASN A 48 0.97 -1.38 8.87
N LYS A 49 -0.25 -1.87 9.12
CA LYS A 49 -0.89 -2.89 8.28
C LYS A 49 -0.94 -2.45 6.81
N GLY A 50 -1.26 -1.18 6.55
CA GLY A 50 -1.24 -0.60 5.20
C GLY A 50 0.14 -0.66 4.54
N ILE A 51 1.20 -0.37 5.29
CA ILE A 51 2.60 -0.54 4.83
C ILE A 51 2.88 -2.02 4.50
N MET A 52 2.53 -2.92 5.41
CA MET A 52 2.81 -4.34 5.26
C MET A 52 2.06 -4.98 4.09
N ASN A 53 0.86 -4.51 3.73
CA ASN A 53 0.17 -4.97 2.52
C ASN A 53 1.08 -4.93 1.27
N GLY A 54 1.87 -3.86 1.10
CA GLY A 54 2.79 -3.71 -0.03
C GLY A 54 4.05 -4.57 0.12
N ILE A 55 4.69 -4.50 1.29
CA ILE A 55 5.93 -5.24 1.57
C ILE A 55 5.70 -6.75 1.45
N ILE A 56 4.62 -7.26 2.03
CA ILE A 56 4.33 -8.70 2.07
C ILE A 56 3.87 -9.22 0.70
N ALA A 57 3.22 -8.39 -0.12
CA ALA A 57 2.94 -8.76 -1.51
C ALA A 57 4.22 -9.06 -2.29
N VAL A 58 5.23 -8.19 -2.19
CA VAL A 58 6.55 -8.42 -2.82
C VAL A 58 7.27 -9.61 -2.16
N ALA A 59 7.22 -9.72 -0.83
CA ALA A 59 7.82 -10.84 -0.09
C ALA A 59 7.29 -12.19 -0.61
N ASN A 60 5.98 -12.34 -0.69
CA ASN A 60 5.35 -13.58 -1.14
C ASN A 60 5.67 -13.86 -2.61
N ALA A 61 5.62 -12.84 -3.48
CA ALA A 61 5.94 -12.99 -4.90
C ALA A 61 7.41 -13.42 -5.13
N THR A 62 8.31 -13.01 -4.25
CA THR A 62 9.76 -13.29 -4.36
C THR A 62 10.25 -14.39 -3.43
N GLY A 63 9.33 -15.13 -2.80
CA GLY A 63 9.66 -16.30 -1.98
C GLY A 63 10.38 -15.96 -0.67
N GLN A 64 10.14 -14.78 -0.09
CA GLN A 64 10.70 -14.37 1.19
C GLN A 64 9.84 -14.86 2.37
N ASP A 65 10.43 -14.93 3.56
CA ASP A 65 9.68 -15.24 4.78
C ASP A 65 8.92 -14.01 5.29
N SER A 66 7.62 -13.96 4.96
CA SER A 66 6.72 -12.90 5.40
C SER A 66 6.60 -12.79 6.93
N ARG A 67 6.67 -13.91 7.66
CA ARG A 67 6.51 -13.91 9.13
C ARG A 67 7.73 -13.27 9.80
N ALA A 68 8.94 -13.57 9.30
CA ALA A 68 10.16 -12.95 9.79
C ALA A 68 10.13 -11.42 9.60
N ILE A 69 9.67 -10.97 8.43
CA ILE A 69 9.53 -9.55 8.09
C ILE A 69 8.49 -8.87 9.00
N GLU A 70 7.30 -9.45 9.14
CA GLU A 70 6.26 -8.87 10.00
C GLU A 70 6.66 -8.80 11.47
N ALA A 71 7.29 -9.86 12.00
CA ALA A 71 7.76 -9.87 13.38
C ALA A 71 8.78 -8.75 13.63
N ALA A 72 9.74 -8.57 12.71
CA ALA A 72 10.75 -7.54 12.81
C ALA A 72 10.15 -6.12 12.71
N ALA A 73 9.25 -5.91 11.75
CA ALA A 73 8.59 -4.63 11.53
C ALA A 73 7.73 -4.22 12.74
N ASN A 74 6.91 -5.12 13.27
CA ASN A 74 6.07 -4.84 14.43
C ASN A 74 6.87 -4.62 15.72
N ALA A 75 7.95 -5.38 15.93
CA ALA A 75 8.87 -5.12 17.04
C ALA A 75 9.55 -3.74 16.89
N TYR A 76 9.95 -3.37 15.66
CA TYR A 76 10.57 -2.09 15.39
C TYR A 76 9.61 -0.90 15.56
N ALA A 77 8.33 -1.09 15.28
CA ALA A 77 7.28 -0.09 15.53
C ALA A 77 7.13 0.24 17.03
N ALA A 78 7.50 -0.69 17.93
CA ALA A 78 7.44 -0.51 19.38
C ALA A 78 8.79 -0.10 20.03
N ARG A 79 9.84 0.15 19.25
CA ARG A 79 11.22 0.39 19.75
C ARG A 79 11.38 1.58 20.70
N SER A 80 10.42 2.50 20.70
CA SER A 80 10.42 3.69 21.59
C SER A 80 9.67 3.46 22.92
N GLY A 81 9.21 2.23 23.19
CA GLY A 81 8.38 1.89 24.35
C GLY A 81 6.87 1.97 24.11
N LYS A 82 6.44 2.56 22.97
CA LYS A 82 5.05 2.54 22.49
C LYS A 82 5.03 2.12 21.02
N TYR A 83 4.02 1.35 20.62
CA TYR A 83 3.80 0.98 19.21
C TYR A 83 3.30 2.20 18.42
N ARG A 84 4.06 2.59 17.39
CA ARG A 84 3.87 3.82 16.61
C ARG A 84 3.95 3.57 15.10
N SER A 85 3.75 4.61 14.31
CA SER A 85 3.92 4.57 12.86
C SER A 85 5.35 4.16 12.48
N LEU A 86 5.48 3.28 11.50
CA LEU A 86 6.77 2.95 10.88
C LEU A 86 7.24 4.02 9.89
N SER A 87 6.31 4.79 9.30
CA SER A 87 6.62 5.88 8.38
C SER A 87 6.55 7.24 9.08
N ASN A 88 7.23 8.23 8.51
CA ASN A 88 7.13 9.63 8.88
C ASN A 88 6.67 10.46 7.66
N TRP A 89 5.74 11.39 7.88
CA TRP A 89 5.22 12.30 6.86
C TRP A 89 5.33 13.75 7.33
N THR A 90 6.05 14.57 6.57
CA THR A 90 6.33 15.97 6.89
C THR A 90 6.18 16.87 5.66
N LYS A 91 6.28 18.19 5.86
CA LYS A 91 6.39 19.17 4.78
C LYS A 91 7.82 19.67 4.65
N ASP A 92 8.30 19.84 3.41
CA ASP A 92 9.55 20.55 3.17
C ASP A 92 9.35 22.08 3.17
N SER A 93 10.44 22.82 2.96
CA SER A 93 10.44 24.29 2.87
C SER A 93 9.60 24.87 1.73
N LYS A 94 9.25 24.07 0.71
CA LYS A 94 8.42 24.45 -0.44
C LYS A 94 6.94 24.09 -0.25
N GLY A 95 6.61 23.42 0.86
CA GLY A 95 5.28 22.88 1.15
C GLY A 95 4.99 21.55 0.45
N ASN A 96 6.01 20.88 -0.11
CA ASN A 96 5.85 19.55 -0.68
C ASN A 96 5.78 18.50 0.43
N LEU A 97 5.06 17.42 0.15
CA LEU A 97 4.95 16.30 1.07
C LEU A 97 6.22 15.45 1.01
N VAL A 98 6.81 15.15 2.17
CA VAL A 98 7.96 14.26 2.30
C VAL A 98 7.56 13.05 3.10
N GLY A 99 7.64 11.87 2.49
CA GLY A 99 7.40 10.59 3.15
C GLY A 99 8.69 9.83 3.35
N SER A 100 8.86 9.20 4.51
CA SER A 100 9.98 8.29 4.78
C SER A 100 9.51 7.03 5.51
N LEU A 101 10.19 5.92 5.27
CA LEU A 101 9.91 4.62 5.89
C LEU A 101 11.22 3.91 6.19
N GLU A 102 11.35 3.40 7.41
CA GLU A 102 12.52 2.65 7.87
C GLU A 102 12.10 1.46 8.72
N LEU A 103 12.59 0.26 8.40
CA LEU A 103 12.41 -0.93 9.24
C LEU A 103 13.48 -2.00 8.98
N PRO A 104 13.70 -2.92 9.94
CA PRO A 104 14.55 -4.09 9.75
C PRO A 104 14.00 -4.99 8.65
N LEU A 105 14.80 -5.25 7.63
CA LEU A 105 14.38 -6.03 6.46
C LEU A 105 15.49 -7.00 6.05
N SER A 106 15.44 -8.21 6.58
CA SER A 106 16.38 -9.28 6.24
C SER A 106 15.79 -10.20 5.18
N VAL A 107 16.19 -9.98 3.93
CA VAL A 107 15.76 -10.75 2.76
C VAL A 107 16.96 -11.41 2.07
N GLY A 108 16.71 -12.34 1.17
CA GLY A 108 17.74 -13.08 0.44
C GLY A 108 17.36 -13.33 -1.02
N ILE A 109 18.36 -13.23 -1.90
CA ILE A 109 18.21 -13.57 -3.33
C ILE A 109 18.87 -14.90 -3.69
N VAL A 110 19.57 -15.52 -2.74
CA VAL A 110 20.24 -16.81 -2.89
C VAL A 110 19.71 -17.78 -1.83
N GLY A 111 19.37 -18.99 -2.26
CA GLY A 111 18.89 -20.06 -1.38
C GLY A 111 17.39 -19.96 -1.09
N GLY A 112 16.88 -21.01 -0.44
CA GLY A 112 15.45 -21.11 -0.08
C GLY A 112 14.51 -21.26 -1.28
N ILE A 113 13.24 -20.95 -1.05
CA ILE A 113 12.17 -21.17 -2.03
C ILE A 113 12.27 -20.24 -3.25
N ALA A 114 12.95 -19.08 -3.13
CA ALA A 114 13.20 -18.15 -4.23
C ALA A 114 13.94 -18.81 -5.42
N ASN A 115 14.79 -19.80 -5.14
CA ASN A 115 15.57 -20.54 -6.15
C ASN A 115 14.94 -21.88 -6.57
N VAL A 116 13.77 -22.23 -6.04
CA VAL A 116 13.09 -23.50 -6.33
C VAL A 116 11.73 -23.24 -6.95
N HIS A 117 10.95 -22.32 -6.41
CA HIS A 117 9.60 -22.03 -6.84
C HIS A 117 9.58 -21.34 -8.21
N PRO A 118 8.94 -21.91 -9.25
CA PRO A 118 8.97 -21.38 -10.61
C PRO A 118 8.51 -19.92 -10.73
N ILE A 119 7.41 -19.56 -10.05
CA ILE A 119 6.88 -18.19 -10.06
C ILE A 119 7.82 -17.21 -9.35
N ALA A 120 8.41 -17.59 -8.19
CA ALA A 120 9.34 -16.72 -7.48
C ALA A 120 10.57 -16.40 -8.34
N LYS A 121 11.10 -17.38 -9.10
CA LYS A 121 12.17 -17.14 -10.07
C LYS A 121 11.78 -16.14 -11.14
N ILE A 122 10.57 -16.25 -11.68
CA ILE A 122 10.05 -15.31 -12.69
C ILE A 122 9.95 -13.91 -12.10
N CYS A 123 9.37 -13.76 -10.90
CA CYS A 123 9.27 -12.48 -10.21
C CYS A 123 10.66 -11.86 -9.95
N MET A 124 11.63 -12.66 -9.48
CA MET A 124 13.01 -12.20 -9.30
C MET A 124 13.66 -11.77 -10.61
N LYS A 125 13.40 -12.48 -11.71
CA LYS A 125 13.87 -12.11 -13.07
C LYS A 125 13.21 -10.83 -13.60
N ILE A 126 11.94 -10.59 -13.30
CA ILE A 126 11.24 -9.35 -13.66
C ILE A 126 11.86 -8.17 -12.90
N LEU A 127 12.12 -8.34 -11.60
CA LEU A 127 12.73 -7.30 -10.77
C LEU A 127 14.19 -7.03 -11.12
N LYS A 128 14.90 -8.00 -11.73
CA LYS A 128 16.32 -7.89 -12.15
C LYS A 128 17.26 -7.47 -11.01
N VAL A 129 16.93 -7.82 -9.76
CA VAL A 129 17.77 -7.52 -8.61
C VAL A 129 19.04 -8.38 -8.63
N THR A 130 20.17 -7.75 -8.34
CA THR A 130 21.50 -8.36 -8.28
C THR A 130 21.97 -8.56 -6.84
N SER A 131 21.31 -7.95 -5.86
CA SER A 131 21.63 -8.08 -4.44
C SER A 131 20.39 -8.14 -3.54
N ALA A 132 20.57 -8.67 -2.33
CA ALA A 132 19.52 -8.66 -1.30
C ALA A 132 19.18 -7.22 -0.85
N GLN A 133 20.15 -6.31 -0.93
CA GLN A 133 19.96 -4.90 -0.65
C GLN A 133 19.02 -4.25 -1.67
N GLU A 134 19.17 -4.55 -2.96
CA GLU A 134 18.26 -4.05 -3.99
C GLU A 134 16.83 -4.58 -3.80
N LEU A 135 16.67 -5.87 -3.48
CA LEU A 135 15.35 -6.42 -3.14
C LEU A 135 14.75 -5.70 -1.93
N ALA A 136 15.55 -5.48 -0.87
CA ALA A 136 15.12 -4.74 0.30
C ALA A 136 14.68 -3.30 -0.03
N CYS A 137 15.42 -2.60 -0.91
CA CYS A 137 15.07 -1.27 -1.40
C CYS A 137 13.75 -1.24 -2.17
N ILE A 138 13.49 -2.24 -3.04
CA ILE A 138 12.21 -2.37 -3.75
C ILE A 138 11.06 -2.60 -2.77
N MET A 139 11.25 -3.48 -1.79
CA MET A 139 10.23 -3.80 -0.80
C MET A 139 9.90 -2.59 0.08
N ILE A 140 10.90 -1.89 0.61
CA ILE A 140 10.68 -0.70 1.45
C ILE A 140 10.04 0.45 0.66
N ALA A 141 10.46 0.67 -0.60
CA ALA A 141 9.83 1.66 -1.47
C ALA A 141 8.37 1.30 -1.78
N THR A 142 8.08 0.02 -2.02
CA THR A 142 6.70 -0.47 -2.22
C THR A 142 5.85 -0.26 -0.96
N GLY A 143 6.41 -0.49 0.23
CA GLY A 143 5.75 -0.20 1.50
C GLY A 143 5.41 1.28 1.67
N LEU A 144 6.35 2.17 1.34
CA LEU A 144 6.12 3.63 1.39
C LEU A 144 5.05 4.07 0.38
N ALA A 145 5.10 3.55 -0.86
CA ALA A 145 4.10 3.84 -1.89
C ALA A 145 2.70 3.34 -1.48
N GLN A 146 2.61 2.15 -0.90
CA GLN A 146 1.34 1.61 -0.41
C GLN A 146 0.78 2.44 0.75
N ASN A 147 1.65 2.92 1.65
CA ASN A 147 1.26 3.81 2.72
C ASN A 147 0.76 5.16 2.22
N TYR A 148 1.48 5.76 1.27
CA TYR A 148 1.08 7.00 0.60
C TYR A 148 -0.31 6.88 -0.02
N SER A 149 -0.55 5.82 -0.79
CA SER A 149 -1.86 5.57 -1.41
C SER A 149 -2.99 5.49 -0.37
N ALA A 150 -2.76 4.76 0.72
CA ALA A 150 -3.74 4.60 1.79
C ALA A 150 -4.00 5.91 2.55
N ILE A 151 -2.96 6.64 2.96
CA ILE A 151 -3.11 7.87 3.74
C ILE A 151 -3.69 9.00 2.89
N ARG A 152 -3.33 9.09 1.60
CA ARG A 152 -3.94 10.03 0.67
C ARG A 152 -5.42 9.75 0.48
N ALA A 153 -5.81 8.49 0.27
CA ALA A 153 -7.22 8.11 0.13
C ALA A 153 -8.05 8.42 1.39
N LEU A 154 -7.46 8.35 2.58
CA LEU A 154 -8.12 8.78 3.82
C LEU A 154 -8.27 10.29 3.93
N SER A 155 -7.32 11.03 3.37
CA SER A 155 -7.22 12.49 3.50
C SER A 155 -8.05 13.24 2.45
N THR A 156 -8.49 12.59 1.37
CA THR A 156 -9.25 13.24 0.29
C THR A 156 -10.72 12.81 0.25
N GLU A 157 -11.05 11.69 -0.38
CA GLU A 157 -12.42 11.24 -0.62
C GLU A 157 -12.92 10.22 0.41
N GLY A 158 -12.01 9.67 1.21
CA GLY A 158 -12.25 8.58 2.16
C GLY A 158 -12.12 7.20 1.51
N ILE A 159 -11.37 6.30 2.16
CA ILE A 159 -11.12 4.91 1.72
C ILE A 159 -12.41 4.16 1.38
N GLN A 160 -13.49 4.40 2.12
CA GLN A 160 -14.78 3.74 1.92
C GLN A 160 -15.39 4.06 0.55
N LYS A 161 -15.36 5.32 0.10
CA LYS A 161 -15.88 5.68 -1.23
C LYS A 161 -15.06 5.03 -2.34
N GLY A 162 -13.74 4.99 -2.18
CA GLY A 162 -12.82 4.32 -3.13
C GLY A 162 -13.09 2.81 -3.24
N HIS A 163 -13.21 2.10 -2.11
CA HIS A 163 -13.54 0.67 -2.10
C HIS A 163 -14.90 0.38 -2.71
N MET A 164 -15.91 1.19 -2.38
CA MET A 164 -17.25 1.01 -2.97
C MET A 164 -17.23 1.20 -4.48
N ARG A 165 -16.45 2.16 -4.99
CA ARG A 165 -16.27 2.35 -6.44
C ARG A 165 -15.55 1.18 -7.10
N LEU A 166 -14.49 0.64 -6.49
CA LEU A 166 -13.81 -0.55 -7.00
C LEU A 166 -14.71 -1.80 -6.96
N HIS A 167 -15.45 -1.99 -5.88
CA HIS A 167 -16.42 -3.07 -5.74
C HIS A 167 -17.49 -2.99 -6.83
N ALA A 168 -18.04 -1.79 -7.07
CA ALA A 168 -18.98 -1.52 -8.16
C ALA A 168 -18.38 -1.86 -9.53
N ARG A 169 -17.11 -1.49 -9.81
CA ARG A 169 -16.42 -1.87 -11.07
C ARG A 169 -16.31 -3.39 -11.23
N ASN A 170 -15.96 -4.10 -10.15
CA ASN A 170 -15.86 -5.57 -10.18
C ASN A 170 -17.21 -6.22 -10.47
N LEU A 171 -18.29 -5.70 -9.90
CA LEU A 171 -19.66 -6.16 -10.18
C LEU A 171 -20.07 -5.89 -11.62
N ALA A 172 -19.76 -4.71 -12.17
CA ALA A 172 -20.01 -4.40 -13.57
C ALA A 172 -19.24 -5.33 -14.53
N ALA A 173 -17.96 -5.60 -14.25
CA ALA A 173 -17.16 -6.55 -15.02
C ALA A 173 -17.73 -7.98 -14.90
N ALA A 174 -18.14 -8.41 -13.71
CA ALA A 174 -18.77 -9.72 -13.49
C ALA A 174 -20.15 -9.85 -14.17
N ALA A 175 -20.86 -8.74 -14.39
CA ALA A 175 -22.09 -8.70 -15.17
C ALA A 175 -21.86 -8.83 -16.69
N GLY A 176 -20.61 -8.78 -17.16
CA GLY A 176 -20.23 -8.90 -18.57
C GLY A 176 -20.00 -7.57 -19.29
N ALA A 177 -19.91 -6.45 -18.56
CA ALA A 177 -19.69 -5.13 -19.17
C ALA A 177 -18.33 -5.02 -19.87
N LYS A 178 -18.30 -4.40 -21.06
CA LYS A 178 -17.06 -4.04 -21.75
C LYS A 178 -16.36 -2.87 -21.06
N PRO A 179 -15.03 -2.68 -21.24
CA PRO A 179 -14.27 -1.64 -20.55
C PRO A 179 -14.83 -0.22 -20.68
N ASP A 180 -15.41 0.10 -21.85
CA ASP A 180 -16.05 1.38 -22.18
C ASP A 180 -17.44 1.57 -21.53
N GLN A 181 -18.08 0.48 -21.08
CA GLN A 181 -19.38 0.50 -20.42
C GLN A 181 -19.27 0.58 -18.89
N ILE A 182 -18.16 0.11 -18.30
CA ILE A 182 -17.97 -0.02 -16.84
C ILE A 182 -18.24 1.29 -16.10
N ASP A 183 -17.66 2.40 -16.56
CA ASP A 183 -17.77 3.69 -15.87
C ASP A 183 -19.22 4.21 -15.83
N LYS A 184 -19.99 4.00 -16.91
CA LYS A 184 -21.41 4.36 -16.97
C LYS A 184 -22.26 3.52 -16.02
N ILE A 185 -22.00 2.22 -15.95
CA ILE A 185 -22.75 1.29 -15.08
C ILE A 185 -22.46 1.60 -13.60
N VAL A 186 -21.19 1.84 -13.27
CA VAL A 186 -20.79 2.21 -11.90
C VAL A 186 -21.43 3.52 -11.48
N GLN A 187 -21.46 4.52 -12.36
CA GLN A 187 -22.08 5.81 -12.08
C GLN A 187 -23.58 5.65 -11.76
N LYS A 188 -24.34 4.92 -12.60
CA LYS A 188 -25.76 4.63 -12.36
C LYS A 188 -25.99 3.86 -11.05
N MET A 189 -25.18 2.84 -10.75
CA MET A 189 -25.31 2.09 -9.47
C MET A 189 -25.08 2.98 -8.24
N ILE A 190 -24.15 3.94 -8.32
CA ILE A 190 -23.86 4.89 -7.24
C ILE A 190 -25.02 5.89 -7.09
N GLU A 191 -25.51 6.45 -8.20
CA GLU A 191 -26.64 7.39 -8.22
C GLU A 191 -27.91 6.75 -7.64
N GLU A 192 -28.21 5.51 -8.01
CA GLU A 192 -29.35 4.76 -7.52
C GLU A 192 -29.14 4.14 -6.13
N LYS A 193 -27.95 4.30 -5.53
CA LYS A 193 -27.55 3.69 -4.25
C LYS A 193 -27.78 2.17 -4.18
N LYS A 194 -27.74 1.48 -5.32
CA LYS A 194 -27.92 0.02 -5.45
C LYS A 194 -26.71 -0.59 -6.14
N ILE A 195 -25.76 -1.05 -5.32
CA ILE A 195 -24.54 -1.70 -5.79
C ILE A 195 -24.72 -3.22 -5.63
N SER A 196 -25.10 -3.89 -6.71
CA SER A 196 -25.32 -5.34 -6.76
C SER A 196 -25.09 -5.89 -8.16
N LEU A 197 -24.84 -7.19 -8.28
CA LEU A 197 -24.66 -7.84 -9.58
C LEU A 197 -25.92 -7.77 -10.45
N ASP A 198 -27.11 -7.96 -9.84
CA ASP A 198 -28.38 -7.92 -10.57
C ASP A 198 -28.65 -6.53 -11.14
N LYS A 199 -28.38 -5.48 -10.34
CA LYS A 199 -28.53 -4.10 -10.84
C LYS A 199 -27.53 -3.79 -11.95
N ALA A 200 -26.29 -4.29 -11.86
CA ALA A 200 -25.31 -4.14 -12.93
C ALA A 200 -25.78 -4.77 -14.24
N LYS A 201 -26.41 -5.97 -14.19
CA LYS A 201 -27.00 -6.63 -15.36
C LYS A 201 -28.19 -5.85 -15.93
N GLU A 202 -29.08 -5.36 -15.07
CA GLU A 202 -30.23 -4.54 -15.47
C GLU A 202 -29.77 -3.27 -16.21
N ILE A 203 -28.76 -2.57 -15.67
CA ILE A 203 -28.23 -1.38 -16.29
C ILE A 203 -27.52 -1.72 -17.62
N LEU A 204 -26.77 -2.82 -17.68
CA LEU A 204 -26.10 -3.27 -18.90
C LEU A 204 -27.11 -3.55 -20.03
N LEU A 205 -28.22 -4.23 -19.72
CA LEU A 205 -29.32 -4.48 -20.66
C LEU A 205 -30.00 -3.19 -21.15
N SER A 206 -29.94 -2.10 -20.37
CA SER A 206 -30.47 -0.79 -20.77
C SER A 206 -29.51 0.05 -21.61
N LEU A 207 -28.27 -0.40 -21.78
CA LEU A 207 -27.20 0.29 -22.52
C LEU A 207 -26.89 -0.38 -23.88
N ASP A 208 -27.34 -1.61 -24.08
CA ASP A 208 -27.38 -2.31 -25.37
C ASP A 208 -28.63 -1.92 -26.16
#